data_AF-A0A4R4XLK8-F1
#
_entry.id   AF-A0A4R4XLK8-F1
#
_cell.length_a   1.000
_cell.length_b   1.000
_cell.length_c   1.000
_cell.angle_alpha   90.00
_cell.angle_beta   90.00
_cell.angle_gamma   90.00
#
_symmetry.space_group_name_H-M   'P 1'
#
loop_
_entity.id
_entity.type
_entity.pdbx_description
1 polymer ?
#
loop_
_entity_poly.entity_id
_entity_poly.type
_entity_poly.pdbx_seq_one_letter_code
_entity_poly.pdbx_strand_id
1 'polypeptide(L)'
;MNERFVLCDGGLWMYYLGARGKLSWRGEPIVPDADGQPMSRLSAPGWWATNHEATTITVRKPVPAKTIGYRLTDPMTASERFPNTLTLAEWESRSPNDVEWELYTAVTEPQPDEVITIDGPWLRLDGTPPPTDDDRTWVPRLPDALRNRPEYYHLFPGELVGFRDHIKQLAQAHRYKQFVFLDHKGKPGVYVSLQVPFDQPITEYRPALNRDGSGSRPRKGKTVTVTARRELVLDVPHRIAGANRAEAAARWDELTAHYQALLDEASVAACSHCRGHGYVPQRAEETSRG
;
A
#
# COMPACT_ATOMS: atom_id res chain seq x y z
N MET A 1 10.00 -0.84 9.26
CA MET A 1 10.38 -0.10 8.04
C MET A 1 10.50 1.37 8.41
N ASN A 2 11.71 1.94 8.43
CA ASN A 2 11.91 3.39 8.57
C ASN A 2 11.83 3.97 7.16
N GLU A 3 10.63 4.10 6.63
CA GLU A 3 10.47 4.61 5.26
C GLU A 3 10.68 6.13 5.27
N ARG A 4 11.66 6.57 4.48
CA ARG A 4 12.02 7.96 4.24
C ARG A 4 11.49 8.33 2.86
N PHE A 5 10.74 9.43 2.77
CA PHE A 5 10.06 9.82 1.54
C PHE A 5 10.38 11.25 1.16
N VAL A 6 10.31 11.54 -0.13
CA VAL A 6 10.33 12.89 -0.68
C VAL A 6 9.19 13.07 -1.67
N LEU A 7 8.56 14.23 -1.63
CA LEU A 7 7.45 14.64 -2.48
C LEU A 7 7.78 16.03 -3.03
N CYS A 8 7.47 16.31 -4.30
CA CYS A 8 7.56 17.65 -4.87
C CYS A 8 6.18 18.05 -5.39
N ASP A 9 5.62 19.14 -4.85
CA ASP A 9 4.34 19.71 -5.27
C ASP A 9 4.45 21.23 -5.35
N GLY A 10 4.08 21.82 -6.49
CA GLY A 10 4.12 23.28 -6.70
C GLY A 10 5.51 23.92 -6.49
N GLY A 11 6.60 23.17 -6.66
CA GLY A 11 7.97 23.63 -6.40
C GLY A 11 8.42 23.53 -4.93
N LEU A 12 7.55 23.04 -4.03
CA LEU A 12 7.88 22.76 -2.64
C LEU A 12 8.27 21.28 -2.48
N TRP A 13 9.45 21.04 -1.93
CA TRP A 13 9.97 19.72 -1.65
C TRP A 13 9.71 19.34 -0.20
N MET A 14 9.00 18.24 0.01
CA MET A 14 8.53 17.78 1.31
C MET A 14 9.16 16.43 1.65
N TYR A 15 9.87 16.37 2.76
CA TYR A 15 10.59 15.20 3.23
C TYR A 15 9.96 14.64 4.50
N TYR A 16 9.78 13.32 4.54
CA TYR A 16 9.44 12.61 5.76
C TYR A 16 10.68 12.02 6.39
N LEU A 17 11.04 12.54 7.56
CA LEU A 17 12.23 12.13 8.32
C LEU A 17 11.91 11.08 9.41
N GLY A 18 10.64 10.72 9.61
CA GLY A 18 10.18 9.67 10.55
C GLY A 18 9.35 10.16 11.74
N ALA A 19 8.42 9.32 12.22
CA ALA A 19 7.55 9.58 13.39
C ALA A 19 8.13 9.13 14.74
N ARG A 20 9.07 8.16 14.75
CA ARG A 20 9.75 7.74 15.98
C ARG A 20 10.81 8.77 16.34
N GLY A 21 10.50 9.57 17.35
CA GLY A 21 11.26 10.73 17.80
C GLY A 21 12.77 10.54 17.81
N LYS A 22 13.48 11.55 17.30
CA LYS A 22 14.88 11.87 17.60
C LYS A 22 15.37 13.18 16.96
N LEU A 23 14.46 14.05 16.50
CA LEU A 23 14.81 15.45 16.23
C LEU A 23 14.29 16.32 17.36
N SER A 24 14.54 15.91 18.60
CA SER A 24 14.30 16.78 19.74
C SER A 24 15.45 16.68 20.73
N TRP A 25 15.86 17.82 21.26
CA TRP A 25 16.86 17.94 22.30
C TRP A 25 16.21 18.64 23.49
N ARG A 26 16.26 18.02 24.67
CA ARG A 26 15.61 18.54 25.89
C ARG A 26 14.12 18.93 25.71
N GLY A 27 13.42 18.24 24.82
CA GLY A 27 12.00 18.50 24.54
C GLY A 27 11.73 19.53 23.45
N GLU A 28 12.74 20.25 22.99
CA GLU A 28 12.61 21.20 21.88
C GLU A 28 12.84 20.51 20.53
N PRO A 29 12.01 20.77 19.50
CA PRO A 29 12.22 20.22 18.17
C PRO A 29 13.48 20.81 17.53
N ILE A 30 14.37 19.94 17.06
CA ILE A 30 15.53 20.33 16.26
C ILE A 30 15.05 20.53 14.82
N VAL A 31 15.39 21.70 14.25
CA VAL A 31 15.12 22.01 12.85
C VAL A 31 16.22 21.38 11.98
N PRO A 32 15.88 20.49 11.04
CA PRO A 32 16.83 19.97 10.07
C PRO A 32 17.18 21.04 9.03
N ASP A 33 18.40 20.97 8.52
CA ASP A 33 18.89 21.76 7.40
C ASP A 33 18.89 20.91 6.12
N ALA A 34 18.33 21.43 5.03
CA ALA A 34 18.49 20.92 3.68
C ALA A 34 19.61 21.71 2.99
N ASP A 35 20.71 21.05 2.64
CA ASP A 35 21.89 21.66 2.01
C ASP A 35 22.39 22.93 2.73
N GLY A 36 22.32 22.92 4.07
CA GLY A 36 22.74 24.03 4.93
C GLY A 36 21.69 25.13 5.14
N GLN A 37 20.48 24.99 4.60
CA GLN A 37 19.36 25.91 4.81
C GLN A 37 18.29 25.28 5.71
N PRO A 38 17.75 26.02 6.70
CA PRO A 38 16.77 25.47 7.62
C PRO A 38 15.47 25.11 6.90
N MET A 39 14.95 23.92 7.18
CA MET A 39 13.67 23.45 6.63
C MET A 39 12.49 24.01 7.43
N SER A 40 11.34 24.11 6.77
CA SER A 40 10.07 24.49 7.39
C SER A 40 9.31 23.27 7.90
N ARG A 41 8.84 23.30 9.15
CA ARG A 41 8.04 22.21 9.72
C ARG A 41 6.64 22.18 9.11
N LEU A 42 6.16 21.00 8.70
CA LEU A 42 4.77 20.82 8.26
C LEU A 42 3.85 20.43 9.43
N SER A 43 2.53 20.56 9.22
CA SER A 43 1.52 20.28 10.25
C SER A 43 1.53 18.82 10.73
N ALA A 44 1.89 17.87 9.85
CA ALA A 44 2.06 16.47 10.18
C ALA A 44 3.42 16.21 10.86
N PRO A 45 3.49 15.51 12.01
CA PRO A 45 4.76 15.19 12.67
C PRO A 45 5.72 14.41 11.77
N GLY A 46 7.01 14.79 11.81
CA GLY A 46 8.08 14.14 11.02
C GLY A 46 8.21 14.66 9.58
N TRP A 47 7.33 15.56 9.15
CA TRP A 47 7.38 16.18 7.83
C TRP A 47 8.02 17.56 7.85
N TRP A 48 8.88 17.80 6.88
CA TRP A 48 9.65 19.03 6.70
C TRP A 48 9.65 19.44 5.24
N ALA A 49 9.74 20.73 4.97
CA ALA A 49 9.71 21.27 3.62
C ALA A 49 10.88 22.21 3.35
N THR A 50 11.32 22.22 2.10
CA THR A 50 12.33 23.13 1.54
C THR A 50 11.90 23.53 0.13
N ASN A 51 12.49 24.59 -0.41
CA ASN A 51 12.18 25.13 -1.73
C ASN A 51 13.00 24.49 -2.87
N HIS A 52 13.83 23.48 -2.58
CA HIS A 52 14.70 22.81 -3.54
C HIS A 52 14.83 21.30 -3.22
N GLU A 53 15.24 20.52 -4.21
CA GLU A 53 15.59 19.12 -3.98
C GLU A 53 16.88 19.06 -3.15
N ALA A 54 16.75 18.63 -1.90
CA ALA A 54 17.87 18.52 -0.98
C ALA A 54 18.78 17.37 -1.40
N THR A 55 20.07 17.66 -1.60
CA THR A 55 21.11 16.64 -1.80
C THR A 55 21.46 15.99 -0.46
N THR A 56 21.50 16.80 0.60
CA THR A 56 21.85 16.39 1.95
C THR A 56 20.86 16.98 2.94
N ILE A 57 20.37 16.14 3.87
CA ILE A 57 19.61 16.62 5.02
C ILE A 57 20.48 16.40 6.26
N THR A 58 20.69 17.45 7.05
CA THR A 58 21.47 17.39 8.29
C THR A 58 20.66 17.86 9.48
N VAL A 59 21.05 17.41 10.66
CA VAL A 59 20.45 17.79 11.93
C VAL A 59 21.59 18.19 12.86
N ARG A 60 21.52 19.39 13.41
CA ARG A 60 22.49 19.87 14.40
C ARG A 60 21.96 19.56 15.79
N LYS A 61 22.63 18.67 16.49
CA LYS A 61 22.31 18.31 17.86
C LYS A 61 23.25 19.06 18.81
N PRO A 62 22.73 19.95 19.68
CA PRO A 62 23.56 20.65 20.64
C PRO A 62 24.27 19.67 21.57
N VAL A 63 25.59 19.81 21.69
CA VAL A 63 26.40 19.03 22.64
C VAL A 63 26.57 19.85 23.92
N PRO A 64 26.31 19.29 25.11
CA PRO A 64 26.59 19.99 26.36
C PRO A 64 28.05 20.45 26.43
N ALA A 65 28.27 21.64 27.01
CA ALA A 65 29.62 22.14 27.24
C ALA A 65 30.44 21.11 28.04
N LYS A 66 31.70 20.90 27.62
CA LYS A 66 32.59 19.93 28.25
C LYS A 66 33.23 20.58 29.46
N THR A 67 33.15 19.94 30.62
CA THR A 67 33.93 20.37 31.79
C THR A 67 35.41 20.17 31.49
N ILE A 68 36.20 21.22 31.61
CA ILE A 68 37.66 21.21 31.38
C ILE A 68 38.45 21.35 32.69
N GLY A 69 37.76 21.67 33.77
CA GLY A 69 38.33 21.77 35.11
C GLY A 69 37.33 22.37 36.07
N TYR A 70 37.82 22.75 37.24
CA TYR A 70 37.03 23.27 38.33
C TYR A 70 37.75 24.50 38.89
N ARG A 71 37.00 25.53 39.29
CA ARG A 71 37.56 26.69 40.00
C ARG A 71 36.85 26.87 41.33
N LEU A 72 37.55 27.41 42.32
CA LEU A 72 36.89 27.78 43.57
C LEU A 72 35.77 28.80 43.30
N THR A 73 34.63 28.56 43.95
CA THR A 73 33.48 29.46 43.91
C THR A 73 33.83 30.79 44.58
N ASP A 74 34.57 30.74 45.71
CA ASP A 74 35.18 31.90 46.36
C ASP A 74 36.72 31.84 46.28
N PRO A 75 37.36 32.65 45.40
CA PRO A 75 38.81 32.69 45.26
C PRO A 75 39.57 33.07 46.54
N MET A 76 38.92 33.74 47.50
CA MET A 76 39.57 34.15 48.76
C MET A 76 39.78 32.99 49.73
N THR A 77 39.15 31.84 49.48
CA THR A 77 39.32 30.61 50.26
C THR A 77 40.49 29.75 49.77
N ALA A 78 41.23 30.23 48.76
CA ALA A 78 42.36 29.50 48.19
C ALA A 78 43.43 29.21 49.25
N SER A 79 43.86 27.96 49.31
CA SER A 79 44.89 27.45 50.22
C SER A 79 45.65 26.30 49.57
N GLU A 80 46.73 25.83 50.19
CA GLU A 80 47.44 24.63 49.70
C GLU A 80 46.53 23.40 49.61
N ARG A 81 45.53 23.30 50.50
CA ARG A 81 44.53 22.22 50.48
C ARG A 81 43.46 22.42 49.40
N PHE A 82 43.08 23.67 49.15
CA PHE A 82 42.06 24.06 48.18
C PHE A 82 42.65 25.05 47.17
N PRO A 83 43.31 24.57 46.11
CA PRO A 83 43.88 25.44 45.09
C PRO A 83 42.79 26.18 44.31
N ASN A 84 43.12 27.36 43.78
CA ASN A 84 42.16 28.21 43.07
C ASN A 84 41.54 27.54 41.83
N THR A 85 42.28 26.62 41.20
CA THR A 85 41.85 25.85 40.03
C THR A 85 42.29 24.41 40.17
N LEU A 86 41.47 23.48 39.70
CA LEU A 86 41.75 22.07 39.58
C LEU A 86 41.54 21.62 38.14
N THR A 87 42.49 20.87 37.61
CA THR A 87 42.33 20.09 36.37
C THR A 87 41.35 18.93 36.60
N LEU A 88 40.83 18.36 35.52
CA LEU A 88 39.97 17.16 35.61
C LEU A 88 40.67 15.99 36.34
N ALA A 89 41.94 15.74 36.03
CA ALA A 89 42.68 14.64 36.65
C ALA A 89 42.91 14.88 38.15
N GLU A 90 43.20 16.11 38.56
CA GLU A 90 43.34 16.47 39.98
C GLU A 90 42.00 16.34 40.71
N TRP A 91 40.90 16.73 40.06
CA TRP A 91 39.54 16.57 40.58
C TRP A 91 39.16 15.10 40.75
N GLU A 92 39.40 14.26 39.74
CA GLU A 92 39.11 12.82 39.77
C GLU A 92 39.98 12.06 40.77
N SER A 93 41.20 12.54 41.04
CA SER A 93 42.11 11.94 42.02
C SER A 93 41.78 12.26 43.47
N ARG A 94 40.91 13.25 43.73
CA ARG A 94 40.49 13.63 45.08
C ARG A 94 39.47 12.62 45.61
N SER A 95 39.66 12.21 46.87
CA SER A 95 38.70 11.33 47.55
C SER A 95 37.35 12.04 47.65
N PRO A 96 36.21 11.37 47.37
CA PRO A 96 34.88 11.95 47.40
C PRO A 96 34.46 12.27 48.84
N ASN A 97 34.97 13.37 49.41
CA ASN A 97 34.43 13.98 50.61
C ASN A 97 33.43 15.07 50.20
N ASP A 98 32.22 15.05 50.76
CA ASP A 98 31.08 15.90 50.36
C ASP A 98 31.39 17.40 50.37
N VAL A 99 32.28 17.87 51.25
CA VAL A 99 32.58 19.31 51.41
C VAL A 99 33.33 19.90 50.20
N GLU A 100 34.07 19.09 49.43
CA GLU A 100 34.86 19.60 48.29
C GLU A 100 33.99 19.91 47.06
N TRP A 101 32.84 19.25 46.90
CA TRP A 101 31.92 19.44 45.77
C TRP A 101 31.17 20.76 45.81
N GLU A 102 30.95 21.33 46.99
CA GLU A 102 30.27 22.63 47.17
C GLU A 102 31.20 23.84 46.97
N LEU A 103 32.52 23.63 47.15
CA LEU A 103 33.51 24.71 47.10
C LEU A 103 33.94 25.08 45.67
N TYR A 104 33.70 24.21 44.69
CA TYR A 104 34.16 24.41 43.32
C TYR A 104 32.99 24.49 42.34
N THR A 105 33.12 25.39 41.37
CA THR A 105 32.25 25.49 40.20
C THR A 105 32.96 24.91 38.98
N ALA A 106 32.24 24.12 38.18
CA ALA A 106 32.77 23.57 36.93
C ALA A 106 33.13 24.69 35.94
N VAL A 107 34.36 24.66 35.44
CA VAL A 107 34.78 25.46 34.29
C VAL A 107 34.49 24.63 33.05
N THR A 108 33.65 25.17 32.18
CA THR A 108 33.17 24.46 30.98
C THR A 108 33.63 25.17 29.72
N GLU A 109 33.84 24.40 28.66
CA GLU A 109 34.17 24.87 27.33
C GLU A 109 33.03 24.52 26.37
N PRO A 110 32.53 25.49 25.57
CA PRO A 110 31.56 25.21 24.51
C PRO A 110 32.05 24.10 23.59
N GLN A 111 31.18 23.16 23.26
CA GLN A 111 31.48 22.11 22.28
C GLN A 111 30.74 22.43 20.99
N PRO A 112 31.32 22.14 19.81
CA PRO A 112 30.60 22.23 18.56
C PRO A 112 29.42 21.26 18.56
N ASP A 113 28.33 21.67 17.88
CA ASP A 113 27.17 20.81 17.70
C ASP A 113 27.55 19.52 16.95
N GLU A 114 26.91 18.42 17.31
CA GLU A 114 27.00 17.16 16.61
C GLU A 114 26.13 17.24 15.34
N VAL A 115 26.76 17.20 14.16
CA VAL A 115 26.05 17.21 12.88
C VAL A 115 25.75 15.79 12.45
N ILE A 116 24.47 15.43 12.43
CA ILE A 116 23.99 14.13 11.99
C ILE A 116 23.45 14.26 10.57
N THR A 117 24.08 13.58 9.62
CA THR A 117 23.56 13.48 8.25
C THR A 117 22.47 12.42 8.18
N ILE A 118 21.33 12.76 7.57
CA ILE A 118 20.26 11.85 7.25
C ILE A 118 20.44 11.41 5.80
N ASP A 119 21.10 10.27 5.61
CA ASP A 119 21.41 9.76 4.28
C ASP A 119 20.16 9.27 3.51
N GLY A 120 20.18 9.44 2.19
CA GLY A 120 19.24 8.79 1.27
C GLY A 120 19.51 7.27 1.13
N PRO A 121 18.73 6.55 0.30
CA PRO A 121 17.84 7.09 -0.72
C PRO A 121 16.45 7.47 -0.18
N TRP A 122 15.95 8.62 -0.62
CA TRP A 122 14.58 9.04 -0.41
C TRP A 122 13.69 8.36 -1.45
N LEU A 123 12.62 7.69 -1.03
CA LEU A 123 11.62 7.24 -2.00
C LEU A 123 10.87 8.48 -2.51
N ARG A 124 11.08 8.82 -3.78
CA ARG A 124 10.33 9.89 -4.45
C ARG A 124 8.90 9.41 -4.68
N LEU A 125 7.95 10.18 -4.15
CA LEU A 125 6.53 9.98 -4.35
C LEU A 125 6.13 10.88 -5.52
N ASP A 126 6.22 10.35 -6.73
CA ASP A 126 5.77 11.01 -7.95
C ASP A 126 4.68 10.20 -8.67
N GLY A 127 3.78 10.92 -9.33
CA GLY A 127 2.67 10.30 -10.07
C GLY A 127 1.52 11.25 -10.28
N THR A 128 0.93 11.18 -11.48
CA THR A 128 -0.24 11.98 -11.83
C THR A 128 -1.44 11.51 -11.01
N PRO A 129 -2.24 12.42 -10.43
CA PRO A 129 -3.48 12.05 -9.77
C PRO A 129 -4.38 11.29 -10.74
N PRO A 130 -5.13 10.30 -10.26
CA PRO A 130 -6.03 9.52 -11.08
C PRO A 130 -7.16 10.40 -11.65
N PRO A 131 -7.75 10.01 -12.79
CA PRO A 131 -8.93 10.68 -13.32
C PRO A 131 -10.05 10.73 -12.29
N THR A 132 -10.77 11.85 -12.21
CA THR A 132 -11.87 12.09 -11.25
C THR A 132 -13.11 11.23 -11.52
N ASP A 133 -13.22 10.72 -12.74
CA ASP A 133 -14.32 9.93 -13.31
C ASP A 133 -14.11 8.41 -13.18
N ASP A 134 -13.04 7.99 -12.50
CA ASP A 134 -12.78 6.59 -12.23
C ASP A 134 -13.45 6.13 -10.92
N ASP A 135 -14.59 5.45 -11.04
CA ASP A 135 -15.41 4.87 -9.97
C ASP A 135 -14.72 3.74 -9.17
N ARG A 136 -13.51 3.31 -9.56
CA ARG A 136 -12.78 2.24 -8.87
C ARG A 136 -12.25 2.71 -7.52
N THR A 137 -12.64 2.00 -6.45
CA THR A 137 -12.21 2.31 -5.08
C THR A 137 -10.77 1.87 -4.83
N TRP A 138 -9.87 2.83 -4.65
CA TRP A 138 -8.49 2.60 -4.24
C TRP A 138 -8.33 2.61 -2.72
N VAL A 139 -7.74 1.55 -2.16
CA VAL A 139 -7.40 1.43 -0.75
C VAL A 139 -5.88 1.46 -0.60
N PRO A 140 -5.28 2.63 -0.30
CA PRO A 140 -3.85 2.74 -0.13
C PRO A 140 -3.39 2.17 1.21
N ARG A 141 -2.19 1.59 1.24
CA ARG A 141 -1.49 1.19 2.48
C ARG A 141 -0.69 2.38 2.99
N LEU A 142 -1.38 3.31 3.64
CA LEU A 142 -0.80 4.57 4.09
C LEU A 142 -0.09 4.43 5.45
N PRO A 143 1.06 5.09 5.61
CA PRO A 143 1.56 5.46 6.93
C PRO A 143 0.60 6.45 7.63
N ASP A 144 0.48 6.36 8.95
CA ASP A 144 -0.45 7.19 9.74
C ASP A 144 -0.28 8.69 9.52
N ALA A 145 0.95 9.14 9.24
CA ALA A 145 1.27 10.55 9.01
C ALA A 145 0.58 11.15 7.77
N LEU A 146 0.14 10.32 6.82
CA LEU A 146 -0.49 10.75 5.58
C LEU A 146 -1.99 10.46 5.51
N ARG A 147 -2.58 9.88 6.57
CA ARG A 147 -4.02 9.56 6.64
C ARG A 147 -4.94 10.79 6.52
N ASN A 148 -4.42 12.00 6.67
CA ASN A 148 -5.18 13.24 6.52
C ASN A 148 -4.85 13.99 5.21
N ARG A 149 -4.15 13.35 4.27
CA ARG A 149 -3.72 13.94 3.00
C ARG A 149 -4.20 13.06 1.82
N PRO A 150 -5.52 13.04 1.54
CA PRO A 150 -6.13 12.18 0.52
C PRO A 150 -5.57 12.38 -0.89
N GLU A 151 -5.05 13.58 -1.18
CA GLU A 151 -4.46 13.92 -2.47
C GLU A 151 -3.20 13.11 -2.84
N TYR A 152 -2.57 12.41 -1.89
CA TYR A 152 -1.39 11.56 -2.15
C TYR A 152 -1.70 10.07 -2.16
N TYR A 153 -2.96 9.68 -1.94
CA TYR A 153 -3.33 8.28 -1.75
C TYR A 153 -2.99 7.40 -2.94
N HIS A 154 -3.04 7.96 -4.16
CA HIS A 154 -2.74 7.23 -5.39
C HIS A 154 -1.26 6.86 -5.56
N LEU A 155 -0.35 7.52 -4.84
CA LEU A 155 1.09 7.34 -4.95
C LEU A 155 1.62 6.18 -4.11
N PHE A 156 0.87 5.76 -3.10
CA PHE A 156 1.30 4.69 -2.19
C PHE A 156 0.87 3.33 -2.71
N PRO A 157 1.64 2.27 -2.40
CA PRO A 157 1.20 0.91 -2.65
C PRO A 157 -0.17 0.66 -2.01
N GLY A 158 -1.00 -0.11 -2.68
CA GLY A 158 -2.39 -0.30 -2.26
C GLY A 158 -3.07 -1.37 -3.07
N GLU A 159 -4.39 -1.38 -2.99
CA GLU A 159 -5.23 -2.30 -3.73
C GLU A 159 -6.54 -1.66 -4.21
N LEU A 160 -6.92 -1.97 -5.44
CA LEU A 160 -8.26 -1.72 -5.96
C LEU A 160 -9.18 -2.85 -5.49
N VAL A 161 -10.26 -2.48 -4.79
CA VAL A 161 -11.23 -3.43 -4.24
C VAL A 161 -12.42 -3.64 -5.18
N GLY A 162 -13.12 -4.77 -5.06
CA GLY A 162 -14.35 -5.06 -5.82
C GLY A 162 -14.12 -5.73 -7.18
N PHE A 163 -12.90 -6.17 -7.50
CA PHE A 163 -12.59 -6.78 -8.81
C PHE A 163 -13.42 -8.04 -9.09
N ARG A 164 -13.56 -8.91 -8.09
CA ARG A 164 -14.36 -10.14 -8.23
C ARG A 164 -15.83 -9.84 -8.52
N ASP A 165 -16.40 -8.84 -7.87
CA ASP A 165 -17.77 -8.41 -8.12
C ASP A 165 -17.92 -7.76 -9.50
N HIS A 166 -16.92 -7.01 -9.95
CA HIS A 166 -16.88 -6.45 -11.31
C HIS A 166 -16.92 -7.56 -12.37
N ILE A 167 -16.08 -8.61 -12.26
CA ILE A 167 -16.10 -9.74 -13.22
C ILE A 167 -17.41 -10.52 -13.13
N LYS A 168 -17.99 -10.67 -11.94
CA LYS A 168 -19.32 -11.27 -11.78
C LYS A 168 -20.38 -10.46 -12.53
N GLN A 169 -20.40 -9.13 -12.41
CA GLN A 169 -21.34 -8.27 -13.12
C GLN A 169 -21.15 -8.36 -14.64
N LEU A 170 -19.89 -8.41 -15.12
CA LEU A 170 -19.57 -8.62 -16.52
C LEU A 170 -20.12 -9.96 -17.03
N ALA A 171 -19.89 -11.05 -16.30
CA ALA A 171 -20.46 -12.37 -16.62
C ALA A 171 -21.99 -12.37 -16.55
N GLN A 172 -22.58 -11.64 -15.61
CA GLN A 172 -24.02 -11.43 -15.50
C GLN A 172 -24.60 -10.56 -16.63
N ALA A 173 -23.79 -9.85 -17.40
CA ALA A 173 -24.24 -9.13 -18.58
C ALA A 173 -24.12 -9.99 -19.86
N HIS A 174 -23.37 -11.09 -19.82
CA HIS A 174 -23.04 -11.91 -21.00
C HIS A 174 -24.28 -12.50 -21.72
N ARG A 175 -24.17 -12.65 -23.05
CA ARG A 175 -25.28 -12.96 -23.99
C ARG A 175 -25.89 -14.35 -23.81
N TYR A 176 -25.18 -15.31 -23.22
CA TYR A 176 -25.65 -16.69 -23.07
C TYR A 176 -25.63 -17.20 -21.64
N LYS A 177 -25.55 -16.28 -20.67
CA LYS A 177 -25.55 -16.63 -19.25
C LYS A 177 -26.82 -17.42 -18.89
N GLN A 178 -26.62 -18.50 -18.16
CA GLN A 178 -27.67 -19.22 -17.45
C GLN A 178 -27.57 -18.91 -15.96
N PHE A 179 -26.37 -19.09 -15.39
CA PHE A 179 -26.10 -18.84 -13.97
C PHE A 179 -24.73 -18.22 -13.77
N VAL A 180 -24.62 -17.36 -12.77
CA VAL A 180 -23.35 -16.78 -12.31
C VAL A 180 -23.37 -16.78 -10.78
N PHE A 181 -22.37 -17.42 -10.17
CA PHE A 181 -22.23 -17.51 -8.72
C PHE A 181 -20.83 -17.12 -8.28
N LEU A 182 -20.73 -16.59 -7.06
CA LEU A 182 -19.45 -16.51 -6.38
C LEU A 182 -19.23 -17.78 -5.58
N ASP A 183 -17.98 -18.22 -5.51
CA ASP A 183 -17.51 -19.24 -4.58
C ASP A 183 -18.34 -20.56 -4.61
N HIS A 184 -18.74 -20.99 -5.81
CA HIS A 184 -19.64 -22.14 -6.00
C HIS A 184 -18.99 -23.45 -5.51
N LYS A 185 -19.72 -24.23 -4.70
CA LYS A 185 -19.26 -25.52 -4.14
C LYS A 185 -17.92 -25.43 -3.40
N GLY A 186 -17.63 -24.28 -2.77
CA GLY A 186 -16.42 -24.07 -1.98
C GLY A 186 -15.16 -23.80 -2.81
N LYS A 187 -15.28 -23.63 -4.13
CA LYS A 187 -14.16 -23.19 -4.99
C LYS A 187 -14.17 -21.68 -5.09
N PRO A 188 -13.12 -20.97 -4.61
CA PRO A 188 -13.09 -19.52 -4.65
C PRO A 188 -13.06 -19.00 -6.09
N GLY A 189 -13.78 -17.91 -6.38
CA GLY A 189 -13.78 -17.27 -7.70
C GLY A 189 -15.18 -16.99 -8.25
N VAL A 190 -15.28 -16.86 -9.57
CA VAL A 190 -16.53 -16.64 -10.29
C VAL A 190 -16.87 -17.87 -11.12
N TYR A 191 -17.98 -18.52 -10.77
CA TYR A 191 -18.51 -19.63 -11.54
C TYR A 191 -19.53 -19.10 -12.55
N VAL A 192 -19.39 -19.51 -13.81
CA VAL A 192 -20.28 -19.10 -14.91
C VAL A 192 -20.78 -20.33 -15.65
N SER A 193 -22.09 -20.43 -15.81
CA SER A 193 -22.73 -21.43 -16.67
C SER A 193 -23.36 -20.72 -17.87
N LEU A 194 -22.93 -21.08 -19.07
CA LEU A 194 -23.43 -20.56 -20.34
C LEU A 194 -24.30 -21.61 -21.05
N GLN A 195 -25.40 -21.18 -21.67
CA GLN A 195 -26.22 -21.96 -22.58
C GLN A 195 -26.02 -21.47 -24.01
N VAL A 196 -25.10 -22.12 -24.73
CA VAL A 196 -24.71 -21.72 -26.08
C VAL A 196 -25.49 -22.52 -27.13
N PRO A 197 -25.94 -21.87 -28.22
CA PRO A 197 -26.57 -22.58 -29.32
C PRO A 197 -25.55 -23.45 -30.08
N PHE A 198 -26.05 -24.45 -30.80
CA PHE A 198 -25.24 -25.16 -31.79
C PHE A 198 -25.10 -24.35 -33.08
N ASP A 199 -24.02 -24.56 -33.82
CA ASP A 199 -23.76 -23.96 -35.13
C ASP A 199 -24.87 -24.27 -36.15
N GLN A 200 -25.44 -25.47 -36.09
CA GLN A 200 -26.70 -25.85 -36.71
C GLN A 200 -27.71 -26.19 -35.62
N PRO A 201 -28.94 -25.62 -35.66
CA PRO A 201 -29.94 -25.88 -34.62
C PRO A 201 -30.25 -27.36 -34.47
N ILE A 202 -29.97 -27.91 -33.30
CA ILE A 202 -30.41 -29.25 -32.90
C ILE A 202 -31.72 -29.10 -32.15
N THR A 203 -32.72 -29.91 -32.50
CA THR A 203 -34.02 -29.91 -31.82
C THR A 203 -34.33 -31.24 -31.16
N GLU A 204 -34.96 -31.20 -30.00
CA GLU A 204 -35.44 -32.36 -29.27
C GLU A 204 -36.94 -32.21 -28.96
N TYR A 205 -37.70 -33.30 -29.06
CA TYR A 205 -39.09 -33.30 -28.64
C TYR A 205 -39.17 -33.45 -27.11
N ARG A 206 -39.72 -32.44 -26.42
CA ARG A 206 -40.00 -32.51 -24.98
C ARG A 206 -41.49 -32.76 -24.73
N PRO A 207 -41.87 -33.87 -24.07
CA PRO A 207 -43.25 -34.11 -23.69
C PRO A 207 -43.71 -33.04 -22.68
N ALA A 208 -44.99 -32.64 -22.75
CA ALA A 208 -45.58 -31.81 -21.70
C ALA A 208 -45.57 -32.57 -20.38
N LEU A 209 -45.31 -31.89 -19.27
CA LEU A 209 -45.39 -32.50 -17.94
C LEU A 209 -46.83 -32.44 -17.44
N ASN A 210 -47.33 -33.57 -16.93
CA ASN A 210 -48.59 -33.64 -16.21
C ASN A 210 -48.43 -32.99 -14.81
N ARG A 211 -49.54 -32.80 -14.09
CA ARG A 211 -49.56 -32.12 -12.77
C ARG A 211 -48.74 -32.83 -11.68
N ASP A 212 -48.43 -34.10 -11.89
CA ASP A 212 -47.59 -34.97 -11.05
C ASP A 212 -46.12 -35.04 -11.49
N GLY A 213 -45.73 -34.28 -12.52
CA GLY A 213 -44.38 -34.32 -13.10
C GLY A 213 -44.13 -35.46 -14.08
N SER A 214 -45.11 -36.33 -14.35
CA SER A 214 -44.98 -37.40 -15.35
C SER A 214 -45.10 -36.87 -16.78
N GLY A 215 -44.47 -37.55 -17.75
CA GLY A 215 -44.57 -37.18 -19.16
C GLY A 215 -45.97 -37.43 -19.74
N SER A 216 -46.55 -36.41 -20.37
CA SER A 216 -47.84 -36.50 -21.06
C SER A 216 -47.73 -37.19 -22.43
N ARG A 217 -48.87 -37.56 -23.02
CA ARG A 217 -48.96 -38.24 -24.31
C ARG A 217 -48.21 -37.48 -25.43
N PRO A 218 -47.63 -38.18 -26.44
CA PRO A 218 -46.76 -37.61 -27.48
C PRO A 218 -47.40 -36.59 -28.43
N ARG A 219 -48.68 -36.22 -28.23
CA ARG A 219 -49.36 -35.14 -28.95
C ARG A 219 -49.37 -33.79 -28.22
N LYS A 220 -48.93 -33.74 -26.96
CA LYS A 220 -48.97 -32.52 -26.12
C LYS A 220 -47.62 -31.85 -25.88
N GLY A 221 -46.53 -32.46 -26.32
CA GLY A 221 -45.19 -31.91 -26.18
C GLY A 221 -44.85 -30.90 -27.27
N LYS A 222 -43.66 -30.33 -27.16
CA LYS A 222 -43.13 -29.32 -28.08
C LYS A 222 -41.70 -29.67 -28.49
N THR A 223 -41.37 -29.35 -29.73
CA THR A 223 -39.99 -29.36 -30.21
C THR A 223 -39.28 -28.15 -29.64
N VAL A 224 -38.16 -28.37 -28.94
CA VAL A 224 -37.32 -27.31 -28.38
C VAL A 224 -35.94 -27.34 -29.00
N THR A 225 -35.35 -26.17 -29.21
CA THR A 225 -33.94 -26.05 -29.58
C THR A 225 -33.08 -26.45 -28.38
N VAL A 226 -32.16 -27.38 -28.60
CA VAL A 226 -31.19 -27.81 -27.60
C VAL A 226 -30.00 -26.85 -27.63
N THR A 227 -29.54 -26.43 -26.46
CA THR A 227 -28.31 -25.65 -26.27
C THR A 227 -27.28 -26.52 -25.57
N ALA A 228 -26.00 -26.34 -25.89
CA ALA A 228 -24.93 -26.93 -25.11
C ALA A 228 -24.71 -26.10 -23.83
N ARG A 229 -24.48 -26.78 -22.70
CA ARG A 229 -24.10 -26.13 -21.45
C ARG A 229 -22.58 -26.12 -21.33
N ARG A 230 -22.01 -24.96 -21.03
CA ARG A 230 -20.58 -24.78 -20.73
C ARG A 230 -20.44 -24.20 -19.33
N GLU A 231 -19.53 -24.74 -18.55
CA GLU A 231 -19.28 -24.34 -17.18
C GLU A 231 -17.83 -23.87 -17.04
N LEU A 232 -17.66 -22.68 -16.51
CA LEU A 232 -16.38 -22.01 -16.31
C LEU A 232 -16.16 -21.77 -14.82
N VAL A 233 -14.94 -22.01 -14.36
CA VAL A 233 -14.50 -21.60 -13.02
C VAL A 233 -13.38 -20.59 -13.20
N LEU A 234 -13.71 -19.31 -13.06
CA LEU A 234 -12.76 -18.22 -13.23
C LEU A 234 -12.08 -17.93 -11.89
N ASP A 235 -10.75 -18.09 -11.83
CA ASP A 235 -9.93 -17.80 -10.65
C ASP A 235 -9.71 -16.28 -10.47
N VAL A 236 -10.80 -15.57 -10.16
CA VAL A 236 -10.80 -14.12 -10.09
C VAL A 236 -10.29 -13.65 -8.72
N PRO A 237 -9.21 -12.84 -8.67
CA PRO A 237 -8.74 -12.26 -7.43
C PRO A 237 -9.78 -11.30 -6.86
N HIS A 238 -9.90 -11.24 -5.54
CA HIS A 238 -10.85 -10.33 -4.87
C HIS A 238 -10.47 -8.85 -5.09
N ARG A 239 -9.17 -8.56 -5.22
CA ARG A 239 -8.60 -7.22 -5.28
C ARG A 239 -7.33 -7.22 -6.13
N ILE A 240 -7.01 -6.07 -6.71
CA ILE A 240 -5.81 -5.88 -7.54
C ILE A 240 -4.83 -5.00 -6.79
N ALA A 241 -3.71 -5.57 -6.37
CA ALA A 241 -2.64 -4.82 -5.72
C ALA A 241 -1.66 -4.20 -6.74
N GLY A 242 -1.08 -3.05 -6.40
CA GLY A 242 -0.07 -2.36 -7.21
C GLY A 242 0.83 -1.47 -6.35
N ALA A 243 1.97 -1.03 -6.92
CA ALA A 243 2.87 -0.10 -6.23
C ALA A 243 2.30 1.32 -6.15
N ASN A 244 1.38 1.65 -7.05
CA ASN A 244 0.56 2.86 -7.07
C ASN A 244 -0.80 2.54 -7.70
N ARG A 245 -1.74 3.48 -7.66
CA ARG A 245 -3.08 3.29 -8.23
C ARG A 245 -3.05 3.08 -9.74
N ALA A 246 -2.16 3.77 -10.47
CA ALA A 246 -2.11 3.71 -11.93
C ALA A 246 -1.72 2.31 -12.43
N GLU A 247 -0.71 1.69 -11.83
CA GLU A 247 -0.32 0.31 -12.12
C GLU A 247 -1.43 -0.69 -11.80
N ALA A 248 -2.09 -0.51 -10.66
CA ALA A 248 -3.22 -1.37 -10.29
C ALA A 248 -4.39 -1.24 -11.26
N ALA A 249 -4.66 -0.02 -11.74
CA ALA A 249 -5.70 0.26 -12.75
C ALA A 249 -5.36 -0.39 -14.10
N ALA A 250 -4.12 -0.26 -14.58
CA ALA A 250 -3.69 -0.92 -15.81
C ALA A 250 -3.85 -2.45 -15.71
N ARG A 251 -3.47 -3.03 -14.57
CA ARG A 251 -3.64 -4.47 -14.31
C ARG A 251 -5.10 -4.89 -14.19
N TRP A 252 -5.96 -4.03 -13.62
CA TRP A 252 -7.40 -4.25 -13.58
C TRP A 252 -7.94 -4.39 -15.00
N ASP A 253 -7.59 -3.45 -15.89
CA ASP A 253 -8.08 -3.42 -17.27
C ASP A 253 -7.57 -4.62 -18.09
N GLU A 254 -6.30 -4.99 -17.91
CA GLU A 254 -5.71 -6.20 -18.51
C GLU A 254 -6.45 -7.47 -18.09
N LEU A 255 -6.70 -7.65 -16.79
CA LEU A 255 -7.40 -8.82 -16.29
C LEU A 255 -8.88 -8.84 -16.69
N THR A 256 -9.55 -7.67 -16.73
CA THR A 256 -10.91 -7.57 -17.26
C THR A 256 -10.98 -8.04 -18.71
N ALA A 257 -10.05 -7.57 -19.56
CA ALA A 257 -9.98 -8.00 -20.95
C ALA A 257 -9.72 -9.52 -21.07
N HIS A 258 -8.83 -10.06 -20.23
CA HIS A 258 -8.55 -11.50 -20.17
C HIS A 258 -9.81 -12.32 -19.84
N TYR A 259 -10.55 -11.97 -18.78
CA TYR A 259 -11.75 -12.71 -18.39
C TYR A 259 -12.90 -12.55 -19.39
N GLN A 260 -13.02 -11.37 -20.01
CA GLN A 260 -13.99 -11.16 -21.07
C GLN A 260 -13.69 -12.05 -22.28
N ALA A 261 -12.43 -12.16 -22.70
CA ALA A 261 -12.03 -13.05 -23.78
C ALA A 261 -12.36 -14.52 -23.49
N LEU A 262 -12.14 -15.00 -22.25
CA LEU A 262 -12.51 -16.36 -21.84
C LEU A 262 -14.03 -16.60 -21.94
N LEU A 263 -14.84 -15.62 -21.52
CA LEU A 263 -16.30 -15.70 -21.64
C LEU A 263 -16.75 -15.71 -23.10
N ASP A 264 -16.13 -14.89 -23.94
CA ASP A 264 -16.45 -14.80 -25.36
C ASP A 264 -16.04 -16.07 -26.13
N GLU A 265 -14.88 -16.65 -25.83
CA GLU A 265 -14.46 -17.94 -26.39
C GLU A 265 -15.41 -19.07 -25.97
N ALA A 266 -15.76 -19.11 -24.67
CA ALA A 266 -16.73 -20.05 -24.16
C ALA A 266 -18.14 -19.84 -24.73
N SER A 267 -18.41 -18.69 -25.35
CA SER A 267 -19.69 -18.38 -25.97
C SER A 267 -19.82 -18.81 -27.44
N VAL A 268 -18.73 -19.28 -28.05
CA VAL A 268 -18.73 -19.75 -29.44
C VAL A 268 -19.71 -20.91 -29.62
N ALA A 269 -20.44 -20.89 -30.73
CA ALA A 269 -21.45 -21.88 -31.06
C ALA A 269 -20.87 -23.32 -30.97
N ALA A 270 -21.62 -24.21 -30.34
CA ALA A 270 -21.20 -25.60 -30.19
C ALA A 270 -21.31 -26.34 -31.52
N CYS A 271 -20.36 -27.23 -31.83
CA CYS A 271 -20.42 -28.04 -33.05
C CYS A 271 -21.57 -29.05 -32.96
N SER A 272 -22.53 -28.95 -33.88
CA SER A 272 -23.71 -29.82 -33.97
C SER A 272 -23.34 -31.26 -34.32
N HIS A 273 -22.33 -31.44 -35.17
CA HIS A 273 -21.90 -32.76 -35.65
C HIS A 273 -21.36 -33.66 -34.53
N CYS A 274 -20.57 -33.09 -33.62
CA CYS A 274 -20.06 -33.79 -32.43
C CYS A 274 -20.95 -33.59 -31.20
N ARG A 275 -22.15 -33.00 -31.34
CA ARG A 275 -23.06 -32.64 -30.24
C ARG A 275 -22.37 -31.84 -29.12
N GLY A 276 -21.41 -30.99 -29.48
CA GLY A 276 -20.70 -30.13 -28.56
C GLY A 276 -19.51 -30.81 -27.85
N HIS A 277 -19.20 -32.06 -28.16
CA HIS A 277 -18.08 -32.80 -27.56
C HIS A 277 -16.70 -32.54 -28.20
N GLY A 278 -16.64 -31.85 -29.34
CA GLY A 278 -15.40 -31.54 -30.07
C GLY A 278 -14.75 -30.22 -29.65
N TYR A 279 -15.34 -29.50 -28.71
CA TYR A 279 -14.72 -28.32 -28.09
C TYR A 279 -13.73 -28.81 -27.03
N VAL A 280 -12.46 -28.43 -27.19
CA VAL A 280 -11.40 -28.72 -26.22
C VAL A 280 -11.43 -27.61 -25.17
N PRO A 281 -11.74 -27.92 -23.90
CA PRO A 281 -11.75 -26.91 -22.85
C PRO A 281 -10.35 -26.33 -22.69
N GLN A 282 -10.21 -25.00 -22.75
CA GLN A 282 -8.99 -24.36 -22.26
C GLN A 282 -8.93 -24.47 -20.72
N ARG A 283 -7.74 -24.38 -20.13
CA ARG A 283 -7.45 -24.70 -18.70
C ARG A 283 -8.38 -24.09 -17.63
N ALA A 284 -9.19 -23.07 -17.95
CA ALA A 284 -10.16 -22.44 -17.05
C ALA A 284 -11.55 -23.13 -17.01
N GLU A 285 -11.80 -24.10 -17.88
CA GLU A 285 -13.05 -24.85 -17.93
C GLU A 285 -12.88 -26.22 -17.26
N GLU A 286 -13.43 -26.38 -16.06
CA GLU A 286 -13.57 -27.69 -15.45
C GLU A 286 -14.77 -28.42 -16.07
N THR A 287 -14.49 -29.55 -16.72
CA THR A 287 -15.48 -30.45 -17.30
C THR A 287 -16.47 -30.96 -16.23
N SER A 288 -17.59 -30.28 -16.08
CA SER A 288 -18.77 -30.78 -15.37
C SER A 288 -19.48 -31.81 -16.26
N ARG A 289 -18.98 -33.04 -16.24
CA ARG A 289 -19.72 -34.22 -16.71
C ARG A 289 -20.27 -34.96 -15.49
N GLY A 290 -21.55 -34.74 -15.24
CA GLY A 290 -22.42 -35.53 -14.36
C GLY A 290 -23.82 -35.52 -14.96
#